data_AF-A0A833UAW3-F1
#
_entry.id   AF-A0A833UAW3-F1
#
_cell.length_a   1.000
_cell.length_b   1.000
_cell.length_c   1.000
_cell.angle_alpha   90.00
_cell.angle_beta   90.00
_cell.angle_gamma   90.00
#
_symmetry.space_group_name_H-M   'P 1'
#
loop_
_entity.id
_entity.type
_entity.pdbx_description
1 polymer ?
#
loop_
_entity_poly.entity_id
_entity_poly.type
_entity_poly.pdbx_seq_one_letter_code
_entity_poly.pdbx_strand_id
1 'polypeptide(L)'
;MSNTSIISFDEFTREQLIQSLKKYALKELELDLGNFPAQFLFDLIVEEFGPHFYNQALNDTHEWLVERFTYLNDDLFILTKEKAKKKAR
;
A
#
# COMPACT_ATOMS: atom_id res chain seq x y z
N MET A 1 -23.64 0.55 -7.43
CA MET A 1 -22.43 1.26 -6.97
C MET A 1 -21.35 0.96 -7.99
N SER A 2 -20.64 1.97 -8.48
CA SER A 2 -19.60 1.81 -9.49
C SER A 2 -18.46 0.97 -8.92
N ASN A 3 -18.31 -0.27 -9.40
CA ASN A 3 -17.13 -1.11 -9.14
C ASN A 3 -15.93 -0.46 -9.83
N THR A 4 -15.28 0.47 -9.14
CA THR A 4 -13.96 0.97 -9.53
C THR A 4 -12.95 0.16 -8.72
N SER A 5 -12.28 -0.80 -9.36
CA SER A 5 -11.24 -1.60 -8.73
C SER A 5 -10.18 -0.68 -8.12
N ILE A 6 -9.96 -0.79 -6.81
CA ILE A 6 -9.04 0.09 -6.05
C ILE A 6 -7.58 -0.17 -6.43
N ILE A 7 -7.27 -1.41 -6.80
CA ILE A 7 -5.97 -1.83 -7.34
C ILE A 7 -6.18 -2.30 -8.77
N SER A 8 -5.35 -1.81 -9.70
CA SER A 8 -5.30 -2.25 -11.09
C SER A 8 -3.85 -2.38 -11.54
N PHE A 9 -3.57 -3.40 -12.35
CA PHE A 9 -2.25 -3.66 -12.93
C PHE A 9 -2.30 -3.49 -14.44
N ASP A 10 -1.17 -3.11 -15.04
CA ASP A 10 -1.01 -3.20 -16.49
C ASP A 10 -0.98 -4.68 -16.93
N GLU A 11 -1.16 -4.91 -18.24
CA GLU A 11 -1.27 -6.26 -18.81
C GLU A 11 -0.03 -7.12 -18.50
N PHE A 12 1.16 -6.56 -18.63
CA PHE A 12 2.41 -7.29 -18.39
C PHE A 12 2.55 -7.69 -16.92
N THR A 13 2.34 -6.76 -15.99
CA THR A 13 2.36 -7.06 -14.54
C THR A 13 1.30 -8.10 -14.17
N ARG A 14 0.08 -7.96 -14.71
CA ARG A 14 -1.02 -8.90 -14.47
C ARG A 14 -0.65 -10.31 -14.92
N GLU A 15 -0.10 -10.46 -16.12
CA GLU A 15 0.34 -11.77 -16.62
C GLU A 15 1.41 -12.41 -15.74
N GLN A 16 2.40 -11.62 -15.29
CA GLN A 16 3.45 -12.11 -14.39
C GLN A 16 2.88 -12.62 -13.06
N LEU A 17 1.94 -11.89 -12.47
CA LEU A 17 1.30 -12.28 -11.21
C LEU A 17 0.47 -13.56 -11.39
N ILE A 18 -0.26 -13.70 -12.51
CA ILE A 18 -1.00 -14.93 -12.84
C ILE A 18 -0.04 -16.11 -13.01
N GLN A 19 1.10 -15.95 -13.69
CA GLN A 19 2.08 -17.04 -13.81
C GLN A 19 2.69 -17.42 -12.46
N SER A 20 2.93 -16.45 -11.57
CA SER A 20 3.37 -16.71 -10.20
C SER A 20 2.35 -17.56 -9.45
N LEU A 21 1.07 -17.21 -9.54
CA LEU A 21 -0.04 -17.95 -8.93
C LEU A 21 -0.12 -19.39 -9.45
N LYS A 22 -0.05 -19.57 -10.79
CA LYS A 22 -0.03 -20.90 -11.42
C LYS A 22 1.16 -21.74 -10.94
N LYS A 23 2.35 -21.14 -10.88
CA LYS A 23 3.58 -21.82 -10.43
C LYS A 23 3.46 -22.29 -8.99
N TYR A 24 2.90 -21.46 -8.10
CA TYR A 24 2.65 -21.83 -6.72
C TYR A 24 1.63 -22.97 -6.62
N ALA A 25 0.49 -22.84 -7.31
CA ALA A 25 -0.55 -23.87 -7.29
C ALA A 25 -0.05 -25.22 -7.79
N LEU A 26 0.74 -25.24 -8.86
CA LEU A 26 1.32 -26.48 -9.37
C LEU A 26 2.34 -27.08 -8.39
N LYS A 27 3.23 -26.25 -7.82
CA LYS A 27 4.33 -26.74 -6.98
C LYS A 27 3.88 -27.16 -5.59
N GLU A 28 3.01 -26.39 -4.95
CA GLU A 28 2.68 -26.55 -3.54
C GLU A 28 1.32 -27.23 -3.33
N LEU A 29 0.42 -27.16 -4.32
CA LEU A 29 -0.93 -27.73 -4.24
C LEU A 29 -1.16 -28.87 -5.25
N GLU A 30 -0.15 -29.21 -6.06
CA GLU A 30 -0.24 -30.19 -7.16
C GLU A 30 -1.39 -29.90 -8.14
N LEU A 31 -1.80 -28.64 -8.24
CA LEU A 31 -2.93 -28.18 -9.05
C LEU A 31 -2.44 -27.46 -10.30
N ASP A 32 -2.63 -28.08 -11.47
CA ASP A 32 -2.38 -27.44 -12.75
C ASP A 32 -3.51 -26.45 -13.10
N LEU A 33 -3.34 -25.21 -12.68
CA LEU A 33 -4.25 -24.12 -13.04
C LEU A 33 -4.03 -23.73 -14.51
N GLY A 34 -4.99 -24.06 -15.37
CA GLY A 34 -5.06 -23.49 -16.72
C GLY A 34 -5.17 -21.96 -16.71
N ASN A 35 -4.99 -21.33 -17.88
CA ASN A 35 -4.95 -19.86 -17.98
C ASN A 35 -6.25 -19.16 -17.51
N PHE A 36 -7.42 -19.66 -17.91
CA PHE A 36 -8.70 -19.06 -17.49
C PHE A 36 -8.99 -19.23 -15.98
N PRO A 37 -8.89 -20.44 -15.38
CA PRO A 37 -9.02 -20.58 -13.93
C PRO A 37 -8.05 -19.69 -13.13
N ALA A 38 -6.80 -19.57 -13.60
CA ALA A 38 -5.81 -18.71 -12.95
C ALA A 38 -6.18 -17.23 -13.03
N GLN A 39 -6.72 -16.77 -14.16
CA GLN A 39 -7.23 -15.40 -14.31
C GLN A 39 -8.41 -15.14 -13.36
N PHE A 40 -9.38 -16.06 -13.26
CA PHE A 40 -10.51 -15.89 -12.35
C PHE A 40 -10.09 -15.87 -10.89
N LEU A 41 -9.15 -16.74 -10.50
CA LEU A 41 -8.62 -16.74 -9.13
C LEU A 41 -7.86 -15.44 -8.84
N PHE A 42 -7.07 -14.95 -9.80
CA PHE A 42 -6.40 -13.66 -9.68
C PHE A 42 -7.41 -12.51 -9.52
N ASP A 43 -8.47 -12.48 -10.32
CA ASP A 43 -9.51 -11.45 -10.24
C ASP A 43 -10.23 -11.47 -8.89
N LEU A 44 -10.58 -12.66 -8.37
CA LEU A 44 -11.14 -12.81 -7.04
C LEU A 44 -10.21 -12.23 -5.96
N ILE A 45 -8.91 -12.54 -6.03
CA ILE A 45 -7.93 -12.01 -5.07
C ILE A 45 -7.87 -10.49 -5.14
N VAL A 46 -7.80 -9.91 -6.35
CA VAL A 46 -7.72 -8.45 -6.50
C VAL A 46 -9.01 -7.76 -6.01
N GLU A 47 -10.18 -8.31 -6.33
CA GLU A 47 -11.47 -7.75 -5.93
C GLU A 47 -11.70 -7.84 -4.42
N GLU A 48 -11.47 -9.01 -3.82
CA GLU A 48 -11.77 -9.24 -2.41
C GLU A 48 -10.64 -8.79 -1.47
N PHE A 49 -9.37 -8.95 -1.85
CA PHE A 49 -8.21 -8.72 -0.96
C PHE A 49 -7.57 -7.35 -1.24
N GLY A 50 -7.63 -6.88 -2.49
CA GLY A 50 -7.00 -5.64 -2.93
C GLY A 50 -7.35 -4.42 -2.08
N PRO A 51 -8.63 -4.16 -1.77
CA PRO A 51 -9.02 -3.06 -0.89
C PRO A 51 -8.37 -3.11 0.50
N HIS A 52 -8.24 -4.31 1.07
CA HIS A 52 -7.62 -4.49 2.39
C HIS A 52 -6.12 -4.22 2.34
N PHE A 53 -5.41 -4.76 1.34
CA PHE A 53 -3.98 -4.49 1.17
C PHE A 53 -3.70 -3.00 0.92
N TYR A 54 -4.52 -2.35 0.10
CA TYR A 54 -4.38 -0.91 -0.18
C TYR A 54 -4.57 -0.07 1.08
N ASN A 55 -5.65 -0.33 1.84
CA ASN A 55 -5.95 0.42 3.06
C ASN A 55 -4.89 0.19 4.14
N GLN A 56 -4.40 -1.04 4.29
CA GLN A 56 -3.32 -1.32 5.23
C GLN A 56 -2.04 -0.57 4.85
N ALA A 57 -1.65 -0.58 3.57
CA ALA A 57 -0.48 0.15 3.11
C ALA A 57 -0.58 1.67 3.37
N LEU A 58 -1.79 2.24 3.23
CA LEU A 58 -2.03 3.65 3.57
C LEU A 58 -1.90 3.91 5.07
N ASN A 59 -2.43 3.02 5.92
CA ASN A 59 -2.30 3.14 7.37
C ASN A 59 -0.83 3.07 7.81
N ASP A 60 -0.08 2.09 7.31
CA ASP A 60 1.35 1.92 7.60
C ASP A 60 2.15 3.17 7.17
N THR A 61 1.81 3.73 6.00
CA THR A 61 2.43 4.97 5.50
C THR A 61 2.09 6.16 6.38
N HIS A 62 0.84 6.27 6.83
CA HIS A 62 0.39 7.35 7.71
C HIS A 62 1.14 7.30 9.06
N GLU A 63 1.26 6.13 9.68
CA GLU A 63 2.01 5.96 10.92
C GLU A 63 3.49 6.38 10.75
N TRP A 64 4.12 5.94 9.67
CA TRP A 64 5.49 6.35 9.35
C TRP A 64 5.63 7.87 9.15
N LEU A 65 4.66 8.50 8.47
CA LEU A 65 4.66 9.95 8.27
C LEU A 65 4.49 10.71 9.59
N VAL A 66 3.61 10.25 10.49
CA VAL A 66 3.40 10.88 11.80
C VAL A 66 4.70 10.91 12.60
N GLU A 67 5.48 9.82 12.59
CA GLU A 67 6.78 9.78 13.24
C GLU A 67 7.73 10.83 12.64
N ARG A 68 7.79 10.91 11.31
CA ARG A 68 8.64 11.89 10.60
C ARG A 68 8.25 13.34 10.89
N PHE A 69 6.96 13.65 10.93
CA PHE A 69 6.48 14.98 11.28
C PHE A 69 6.77 15.35 12.74
N THR A 70 6.80 14.37 13.64
CA THR A 70 7.20 14.60 15.03
C THR A 70 8.63 15.10 15.11
N TYR A 71 9.58 14.43 14.43
CA TYR A 71 10.97 14.91 14.38
C TYR A 71 11.10 16.30 13.74
N LEU A 72 10.36 16.57 12.66
CA LEU A 72 10.36 17.89 12.03
C LEU A 72 9.85 18.99 12.97
N ASN A 73 8.84 18.70 13.79
CA ASN A 73 8.35 19.63 14.79
C ASN A 73 9.38 19.89 15.89
N ASP A 74 10.09 18.86 16.34
CA ASP A 74 11.18 19.01 17.33
C ASP A 74 12.33 19.87 16.77
N ASP A 75 12.73 19.63 15.52
CA ASP A 75 13.74 20.45 14.82
C ASP A 75 13.31 21.92 14.70
N LEU A 76 12.04 22.16 14.36
CA LEU A 76 11.48 23.51 14.28
C LEU A 76 11.46 24.20 15.66
N PHE A 77 11.16 23.45 16.71
CA PHE A 77 11.18 23.97 18.08
C PHE A 77 12.58 24.44 18.48
N ILE A 78 13.64 23.69 18.13
CA ILE A 78 15.04 24.10 18.37
C ILE A 78 15.37 25.42 17.68
N LEU A 79 14.84 25.65 16.47
CA LEU A 79 15.07 26.88 15.72
C LEU A 79 14.25 28.07 16.24
N THR A 80 13.27 27.85 17.11
CA THR A 80 12.42 28.90 17.66
C THR A 80 13.26 29.91 18.45
N LYS A 81 13.11 31.20 18.13
CA LYS A 81 13.78 32.30 18.84
C LYS A 81 12.80 32.95 19.81
N GLU A 82 13.23 33.18 21.05
CA GLU A 82 12.46 33.98 21.99
C GLU A 82 12.27 35.40 21.45
N LYS A 83 11.04 35.92 21.53
CA LYS A 83 10.80 37.35 21.28
C LYS A 83 11.49 38.14 22.38
N ALA A 84 12.39 39.04 22.01
CA ALA A 84 13.08 39.91 22.97
C ALA A 84 12.05 40.61 23.87
N LYS A 85 12.17 40.42 25.20
CA LYS A 85 11.38 41.16 26.18
C LYS A 85 11.64 42.65 25.95
N LYS A 86 10.65 43.39 25.45
CA LYS A 86 10.70 44.86 25.45
C LYS A 86 10.92 45.29 26.89
N LYS A 87 12.09 45.87 27.19
CA LYS A 87 12.36 46.54 28.46
C LYS A 87 11.21 47.50 28.74
N ALA A 88 10.44 47.23 29.79
CA ALA A 88 9.46 48.17 30.32
C ALA A 88 10.23 49.45 30.68
N ARG A 89 9.75 50.58 30.16
CA ARG A 89 10.23 51.93 30.49
C ARG A 89 9.52 52.42 31.74
#